data_AF-A0AAW5N0U9-F1
#
_entry.id   AF-A0AAW5N0U9-F1
#
_cell.length_a   1.000
_cell.length_b   1.000
_cell.length_c   1.000
_cell.angle_alpha   90.00
_cell.angle_beta   90.00
_cell.angle_gamma   90.00
#
_symmetry.space_group_name_H-M   'P 1'
#
loop_
_entity.id
_entity.type
_entity.pdbx_description
1 polymer ?
#
loop_
_entity_poly.entity_id
_entity_poly.type
_entity_poly.pdbx_seq_one_letter_code
_entity_poly.pdbx_strand_id
1 'polypeptide(L)'
;MASEILLEINGHTYHALRFCYEFYRYTDVKGKPVTGLEGGDIHVVLESNADNSLLETMLSDKSRQVPYHSWPDFEPAPICGKIQLIRDDVEVFRELVFEEGYIYRYHESMMADGYPMSILLSISTMRLDINRNVRLDRRLLTTYGFGWMKLGNTVFKQVVKLNQSIQPPKKSTTHQEEPVVLVTSVKGESKAIVSQTVQYVVTKYNVPNVKDSDRKRVKWVIEVDGQKEYLKEQGETLDLQIKEEWQGKEITVMPYLKQCTYNVSVHTKVERWYLPRVIVQTKTKEGFGDKQERNIYEYEDAYGNGLTEASTKIAIDMHWGDQKNHTNNFTTNQITDNNVLKNIQNLNKKSDKELFAIFKRLIKLTSRGELEKQNILLVNHLEQHINLEYKNDILTKNVFSREITNEFINYIKQGIILEIKNKSGDLNKADFRETIKHIKRPNFNVSEDRLRGLTIAIHDIWGFRISMEMYSFNPNKKECMVKVRYRFFDHFGLDLDDIINYGSKEKIMKKMGVLGILIEEFSLSHPSQGLPLKKSGLGQGIAEDVANGFCAWFILQHLRGYKPFVTVMENVEIFKFNI
;
A
#
# COMPACT_ATOMS: atom_id res chain seq x y z
N MET A 1 51.64 -25.90 0.31
CA MET A 1 50.42 -25.12 0.67
C MET A 1 50.31 -23.99 -0.34
N ALA A 2 49.16 -23.32 -0.50
CA ALA A 2 49.14 -22.08 -1.29
C ALA A 2 50.06 -21.06 -0.60
N SER A 3 50.89 -20.33 -1.35
CA SER A 3 51.63 -19.19 -0.82
C SER A 3 50.69 -17.98 -0.67
N GLU A 4 49.67 -17.90 -1.52
CA GLU A 4 48.77 -16.75 -1.60
C GLU A 4 47.36 -17.14 -2.07
N ILE A 5 46.36 -16.40 -1.58
CA ILE A 5 44.97 -16.47 -2.03
C ILE A 5 44.57 -15.07 -2.50
N LEU A 6 44.26 -14.92 -3.79
CA LEU A 6 43.83 -13.66 -4.38
C LEU A 6 42.35 -13.69 -4.73
N LEU A 7 41.60 -12.70 -4.27
CA LEU A 7 40.22 -12.42 -4.67
C LEU A 7 40.21 -11.23 -5.63
N GLU A 8 39.62 -11.38 -6.80
CA GLU A 8 39.35 -10.27 -7.72
C GLU A 8 37.84 -10.05 -7.84
N ILE A 9 37.38 -8.82 -7.61
CA ILE A 9 35.97 -8.40 -7.76
C ILE A 9 35.93 -7.15 -8.65
N ASN A 10 35.18 -7.21 -9.75
CA ASN A 10 34.99 -6.09 -10.68
C ASN A 10 36.32 -5.42 -11.14
N GLY A 11 37.42 -6.18 -11.18
CA GLY A 11 38.75 -5.70 -11.58
C GLY A 11 39.66 -5.22 -10.44
N HIS A 12 39.19 -5.21 -9.18
CA HIS A 12 39.98 -4.90 -8.00
C HIS A 12 40.45 -6.18 -7.30
N THR A 13 41.73 -6.23 -6.88
CA THR A 13 42.36 -7.41 -6.28
C THR A 13 42.59 -7.24 -4.78
N TYR A 14 42.29 -8.29 -4.00
CA TYR A 14 42.40 -8.34 -2.55
C TYR A 14 43.14 -9.62 -2.13
N HIS A 15 44.04 -9.50 -1.15
CA HIS A 15 44.68 -10.65 -0.52
C HIS A 15 43.76 -11.26 0.53
N ALA A 16 43.45 -12.55 0.39
CA ALA A 16 42.59 -13.28 1.31
C ALA A 16 43.40 -14.15 2.27
N LEU A 17 43.01 -14.14 3.53
CA LEU A 17 43.58 -15.01 4.57
C LEU A 17 43.06 -16.45 4.42
N ARG A 18 41.78 -16.60 4.08
CA ARG A 18 41.12 -17.88 3.82
C ARG A 18 39.82 -17.69 3.07
N PHE A 19 39.34 -18.76 2.44
CA PHE A 19 37.98 -18.83 1.91
C PHE A 19 37.39 -20.24 2.06
N CYS A 20 36.06 -20.34 2.05
CA CYS A 20 35.35 -21.61 1.95
C CYS A 20 34.11 -21.47 1.07
N TYR A 21 33.72 -22.57 0.46
CA TYR A 21 32.44 -22.76 -0.22
C TYR A 21 32.05 -24.23 -0.07
N GLU A 22 30.75 -24.51 -0.01
CA GLU A 22 30.24 -25.86 0.16
C GLU A 22 29.03 -26.15 -0.71
N PHE A 23 28.84 -27.42 -1.04
CA PHE A 23 27.64 -27.91 -1.69
C PHE A 23 27.13 -29.15 -0.96
N TYR A 24 25.82 -29.25 -0.76
CA TYR A 24 25.21 -30.35 -0.01
C TYR A 24 23.87 -30.80 -0.60
N ARG A 25 23.33 -31.93 -0.13
CA ARG A 25 22.00 -32.46 -0.48
C ARG A 25 21.35 -33.07 0.76
N TYR A 26 20.05 -32.89 0.92
CA TYR A 26 19.32 -33.60 1.96
C TYR A 26 19.05 -35.05 1.55
N THR A 27 19.16 -35.97 2.49
CA THR A 27 18.88 -37.39 2.29
C THR A 27 17.57 -37.81 2.95
N ASP A 28 16.84 -38.75 2.35
CA ASP A 28 15.72 -39.41 3.01
C ASP A 28 16.18 -40.32 4.16
N VAL A 29 15.21 -40.92 4.85
CA VAL A 29 15.43 -41.89 5.94
C VAL A 29 16.22 -43.14 5.53
N LYS A 30 16.47 -43.36 4.22
CA LYS A 30 17.29 -44.46 3.68
C LYS A 30 18.65 -43.97 3.17
N GLY A 31 19.01 -42.71 3.42
CA GLY A 31 20.28 -42.10 3.00
C GLY A 31 20.32 -41.71 1.52
N LYS A 32 19.19 -41.72 0.80
CA LYS A 32 19.16 -41.33 -0.62
C LYS A 32 18.96 -39.83 -0.77
N PRO A 33 19.75 -39.12 -1.58
CA PRO A 33 19.53 -37.69 -1.84
C PRO A 33 18.14 -37.45 -2.43
N VAL A 34 17.36 -36.58 -1.80
CA VAL A 34 15.98 -36.22 -2.22
C VAL A 34 15.84 -34.78 -2.70
N THR A 35 16.86 -33.94 -2.48
CA THR A 35 16.89 -32.57 -3.00
C THR A 35 17.89 -32.38 -4.13
N GLY A 36 17.81 -31.22 -4.79
CA GLY A 36 18.85 -30.73 -5.68
C GLY A 36 20.17 -30.44 -4.93
N LEU A 37 21.23 -30.11 -5.66
CA LEU A 37 22.50 -29.70 -5.06
C LEU A 37 22.38 -28.28 -4.50
N GLU A 38 22.41 -28.10 -3.18
CA GLU A 38 22.25 -26.81 -2.50
C GLU A 38 23.61 -26.23 -2.04
N GLY A 39 23.62 -25.00 -1.53
CA GLY A 39 24.83 -24.27 -1.10
C GLY A 39 25.41 -23.33 -2.17
N GLY A 40 26.73 -23.29 -2.28
CA GLY A 40 27.47 -22.51 -3.29
C GLY A 40 27.67 -21.03 -2.97
N ASP A 41 27.38 -20.61 -1.74
CA ASP A 41 27.83 -19.31 -1.24
C ASP A 41 29.32 -19.38 -0.92
N ILE A 42 30.04 -18.29 -1.20
CA ILE A 42 31.48 -18.17 -1.01
C ILE A 42 31.70 -17.27 0.19
N HIS A 43 32.43 -17.76 1.19
CA HIS A 43 32.86 -16.98 2.35
C HIS A 43 34.36 -16.72 2.26
N VAL A 44 34.77 -15.46 2.30
CA VAL A 44 36.17 -15.03 2.22
C VAL A 44 36.51 -14.21 3.45
N VAL A 45 37.69 -14.43 4.03
CA VAL A 45 38.24 -13.60 5.10
C VAL A 45 39.41 -12.79 4.55
N LEU A 46 39.32 -11.48 4.64
CA LEU A 46 40.34 -10.52 4.23
C LEU A 46 40.93 -9.82 5.47
N GLU A 47 42.14 -9.28 5.34
CA GLU A 47 42.65 -8.30 6.30
C GLU A 47 41.98 -6.95 6.02
N SER A 48 41.52 -6.28 7.07
CA SER A 48 40.91 -4.95 6.98
C SER A 48 41.97 -3.88 6.77
N ASN A 49 41.64 -2.85 5.99
CA ASN A 49 42.44 -1.66 5.79
C ASN A 49 41.51 -0.44 5.61
N ALA A 50 42.04 0.70 5.12
CA ALA A 50 41.23 1.91 4.93
C ALA A 50 40.27 1.85 3.70
N ASP A 51 40.30 0.78 2.91
CA ASP A 51 39.46 0.62 1.71
C ASP A 51 38.05 0.12 2.05
N ASN A 52 37.05 0.95 1.76
CA ASN A 52 35.63 0.63 1.96
C ASN A 52 34.94 0.17 0.66
N SER A 53 35.66 -0.02 -0.44
CA SER A 53 35.10 -0.34 -1.76
C SER A 53 34.17 -1.57 -1.77
N LEU A 54 34.47 -2.59 -0.97
CA LEU A 54 33.64 -3.79 -0.84
C LEU A 54 32.31 -3.53 -0.12
N LEU A 55 32.32 -2.67 0.89
CA LEU A 55 31.10 -2.26 1.59
C LEU A 55 30.24 -1.37 0.68
N GLU A 56 30.85 -0.41 -0.02
CA GLU A 56 30.16 0.43 -1.01
C GLU A 56 29.57 -0.42 -2.14
N THR A 57 30.29 -1.45 -2.60
CA THR A 57 29.77 -2.39 -3.60
C THR A 57 28.55 -3.16 -3.07
N MET A 58 28.56 -3.58 -1.81
CA MET A 58 27.39 -4.22 -1.17
C MET A 58 26.19 -3.28 -1.05
N LEU A 59 26.43 -1.99 -0.77
CA LEU A 59 25.40 -0.97 -0.63
C LEU A 59 24.96 -0.37 -1.97
N SER A 60 25.67 -0.68 -3.06
CA SER A 60 25.35 -0.18 -4.38
C SER A 60 24.11 -0.86 -4.95
N ASP A 61 23.11 -0.04 -5.26
CA ASP A 61 21.81 -0.48 -5.74
C ASP A 61 21.65 -0.19 -7.24
N LYS A 62 20.92 -1.03 -7.96
CA LYS A 62 20.41 -0.68 -9.30
C LYS A 62 19.20 0.25 -9.20
N SER A 63 18.83 0.93 -10.28
CA SER A 63 17.58 1.72 -10.36
C SER A 63 16.28 0.89 -10.41
N ARG A 64 16.33 -0.42 -10.12
CA ARG A 64 15.21 -1.36 -10.24
C ARG A 64 14.81 -1.92 -8.87
N GLN A 65 13.57 -1.69 -8.47
CA GLN A 65 13.00 -2.10 -7.18
C GLN A 65 12.80 -3.62 -7.11
N VAL A 66 13.14 -4.24 -5.98
CA VAL A 66 12.97 -5.68 -5.76
C VAL A 66 11.48 -6.01 -5.60
N PRO A 67 10.90 -6.97 -6.36
CA PRO A 67 9.45 -7.13 -6.46
C PRO A 67 8.70 -7.67 -5.21
N TYR A 68 9.37 -7.93 -4.09
CA TYR A 68 8.84 -8.79 -3.01
C TYR A 68 8.88 -8.21 -1.59
N HIS A 69 9.34 -6.97 -1.40
CA HIS A 69 9.42 -6.31 -0.08
C HIS A 69 8.65 -4.97 -0.06
N SER A 70 8.10 -4.61 1.09
CA SER A 70 7.19 -3.46 1.29
C SER A 70 7.89 -2.10 1.42
N TRP A 71 9.21 -2.04 1.25
CA TRP A 71 10.06 -0.83 1.31
C TRP A 71 10.76 -0.65 -0.05
N PRO A 72 11.26 0.55 -0.42
CA PRO A 72 11.98 0.75 -1.67
C PRO A 72 13.39 0.14 -1.56
N ASP A 73 13.47 -1.19 -1.54
CA ASP A 73 14.71 -1.92 -1.68
C ASP A 73 14.97 -2.11 -3.16
N PHE A 74 16.11 -1.63 -3.63
CA PHE A 74 16.58 -1.84 -4.98
C PHE A 74 17.39 -3.14 -5.05
N GLU A 75 17.48 -3.75 -6.24
CA GLU A 75 18.30 -4.94 -6.42
C GLU A 75 19.79 -4.55 -6.26
N PRO A 76 20.54 -5.21 -5.35
CA PRO A 76 21.96 -4.91 -5.18
C PRO A 76 22.70 -5.11 -6.51
N ALA A 77 23.73 -4.31 -6.77
CA ALA A 77 24.50 -4.45 -8.00
C ALA A 77 25.22 -5.81 -8.02
N PRO A 78 25.07 -6.62 -9.09
CA PRO A 78 25.77 -7.88 -9.19
C PRO A 78 27.26 -7.64 -9.41
N ILE A 79 28.08 -8.49 -8.78
CA ILE A 79 29.52 -8.54 -8.95
C ILE A 79 29.95 -9.76 -9.76
N CYS A 80 31.03 -9.62 -10.52
CA CYS A 80 31.73 -10.74 -11.12
C CYS A 80 33.15 -10.80 -10.56
N GLY A 81 33.70 -12.00 -10.44
CA GLY A 81 35.01 -12.14 -9.82
C GLY A 81 35.61 -13.52 -9.91
N LYS A 82 36.81 -13.65 -9.34
CA LYS A 82 37.51 -14.93 -9.24
C LYS A 82 38.36 -15.01 -7.97
N ILE A 83 38.57 -16.22 -7.48
CA ILE A 83 39.50 -16.54 -6.39
C ILE A 83 40.58 -17.46 -6.97
N GLN A 84 41.84 -17.08 -6.78
CA GLN A 84 43.00 -17.83 -7.25
C GLN A 84 43.87 -18.24 -6.07
N LEU A 85 44.25 -19.52 -5.99
CA LEU A 85 45.26 -20.00 -5.06
C LEU A 85 46.55 -20.17 -5.84
N ILE A 86 47.55 -19.40 -5.43
CA ILE A 86 48.87 -19.36 -6.06
C ILE A 86 49.82 -20.18 -5.19
N ARG A 87 50.68 -20.97 -5.85
CA ARG A 87 51.78 -21.70 -5.23
C ARG A 87 53.10 -21.22 -5.83
N ASP A 88 54.07 -21.03 -4.95
CA ASP A 88 55.45 -20.63 -5.29
C ASP A 88 55.50 -19.38 -6.19
N ASP A 89 54.53 -18.47 -6.01
CA ASP A 89 54.36 -17.16 -6.68
C ASP A 89 54.30 -17.19 -8.22
N VAL A 90 54.08 -18.38 -8.81
CA VAL A 90 54.05 -18.57 -10.28
C VAL A 90 52.87 -19.43 -10.73
N GLU A 91 52.45 -20.43 -9.96
CA GLU A 91 51.45 -21.40 -10.41
C GLU A 91 50.08 -21.19 -9.74
N VAL A 92 49.06 -20.79 -10.52
CA VAL A 92 47.65 -20.86 -10.09
C VAL A 92 47.20 -22.32 -10.16
N PHE A 93 47.21 -23.03 -9.02
CA PHE A 93 46.83 -24.44 -8.97
C PHE A 93 45.33 -24.65 -8.68
N ARG A 94 44.63 -23.61 -8.22
CA ARG A 94 43.17 -23.61 -8.04
C ARG A 94 42.59 -22.26 -8.43
N GLU A 95 41.54 -22.28 -9.23
CA GLU A 95 40.80 -21.08 -9.66
C GLU A 95 39.30 -21.32 -9.44
N LEU A 96 38.61 -20.32 -8.92
CA LEU A 96 37.17 -20.27 -8.75
C LEU A 96 36.67 -19.00 -9.43
N VAL A 97 35.85 -19.08 -10.47
CA VAL A 97 35.29 -17.91 -11.16
C VAL A 97 33.79 -17.85 -10.88
N PHE A 98 33.25 -16.67 -10.57
CA PHE A 98 31.83 -16.47 -10.36
C PHE A 98 31.27 -15.31 -11.19
N GLU A 99 30.04 -15.49 -11.67
CA GLU A 99 29.27 -14.49 -12.43
C GLU A 99 27.92 -14.23 -11.74
N GLU A 100 27.40 -13.00 -11.86
CA GLU A 100 26.17 -12.55 -11.20
C GLU A 100 26.13 -12.90 -9.70
N GLY A 101 27.19 -12.50 -8.97
CA GLY A 101 27.31 -12.66 -7.52
C GLY A 101 26.75 -11.46 -6.75
N TYR A 102 26.32 -11.67 -5.51
CA TYR A 102 25.82 -10.60 -4.63
C TYR A 102 26.50 -10.71 -3.27
N ILE A 103 27.10 -9.62 -2.81
CA ILE A 103 27.61 -9.53 -1.44
C ILE A 103 26.39 -9.36 -0.54
N TYR A 104 26.06 -10.39 0.26
CA TYR A 104 24.90 -10.35 1.16
C TYR A 104 25.31 -10.24 2.63
N ARG A 105 26.60 -10.36 2.92
CA ARG A 105 27.15 -10.17 4.26
C ARG A 105 28.54 -9.55 4.18
N TYR A 106 28.69 -8.42 4.85
CA TYR A 106 29.96 -7.81 5.21
C TYR A 106 30.03 -7.77 6.74
N HIS A 107 31.04 -8.38 7.33
CA HIS A 107 31.25 -8.35 8.78
C HIS A 107 32.71 -8.05 9.08
N GLU A 108 32.96 -6.84 9.56
CA GLU A 108 34.29 -6.38 9.95
C GLU A 108 34.42 -6.40 11.47
N SER A 109 35.53 -6.96 11.95
CA SER A 109 35.75 -7.14 13.39
C SER A 109 37.23 -7.09 13.75
N MET A 110 37.50 -6.59 14.96
CA MET A 110 38.82 -6.57 15.58
C MET A 110 38.67 -7.03 17.03
N MET A 111 39.62 -7.83 17.50
CA MET A 111 39.74 -8.22 18.90
C MET A 111 41.03 -7.64 19.48
N ALA A 112 41.04 -7.28 20.75
CA ALA A 112 42.22 -6.74 21.44
C ALA A 112 43.19 -7.85 21.89
N ASP A 113 43.35 -8.90 21.07
CA ASP A 113 44.15 -10.09 21.33
C ASP A 113 45.38 -10.19 20.40
N GLY A 114 45.63 -9.15 19.59
CA GLY A 114 46.82 -9.01 18.74
C GLY A 114 46.64 -9.50 17.31
N TYR A 115 45.47 -10.02 16.94
CA TYR A 115 45.16 -10.31 15.53
C TYR A 115 44.77 -9.02 14.79
N PRO A 116 45.22 -8.84 13.54
CA PRO A 116 44.81 -7.71 12.73
C PRO A 116 43.29 -7.73 12.50
N MET A 117 42.72 -6.54 12.33
CA MET A 117 41.30 -6.41 11.99
C MET A 117 41.00 -7.19 10.70
N SER A 118 39.85 -7.86 10.66
CA SER A 118 39.49 -8.74 9.54
C SER A 118 38.07 -8.52 9.06
N ILE A 119 37.85 -8.79 7.78
CA ILE A 119 36.56 -8.71 7.11
C ILE A 119 36.14 -10.11 6.70
N LEU A 120 34.96 -10.57 7.16
CA LEU A 120 34.26 -11.73 6.63
C LEU A 120 33.25 -11.27 5.56
N LEU A 121 33.55 -11.60 4.31
CA LEU A 121 32.71 -11.34 3.15
C LEU A 121 31.95 -12.62 2.75
N SER A 122 30.62 -12.55 2.58
CA SER A 122 29.83 -13.67 2.04
C SER A 122 29.14 -13.28 0.74
N ILE A 123 29.37 -14.08 -0.30
CA ILE A 123 28.94 -13.83 -1.68
C ILE A 123 28.02 -14.96 -2.14
N SER A 124 26.81 -14.62 -2.54
CA SER A 124 25.88 -15.58 -3.17
C SER A 124 26.01 -15.51 -4.68
N THR A 125 26.25 -16.63 -5.35
CA THR A 125 26.58 -16.64 -6.79
C THR A 125 25.51 -17.34 -7.62
N MET A 126 25.17 -16.79 -8.80
CA MET A 126 24.25 -17.43 -9.76
C MET A 126 24.96 -18.47 -10.64
N ARG A 127 26.26 -18.27 -10.86
CA ARG A 127 27.13 -19.16 -11.64
C ARG A 127 28.50 -19.27 -11.01
N LEU A 128 29.03 -20.49 -10.98
CA LEU A 128 30.33 -20.83 -10.41
C LEU A 128 31.11 -21.77 -11.32
N ASP A 129 32.35 -21.42 -11.65
CA ASP A 129 33.28 -22.26 -12.39
C ASP A 129 34.48 -22.61 -11.52
N ILE A 130 34.72 -23.91 -11.33
CA ILE A 130 35.83 -24.44 -10.53
C ILE A 130 36.87 -25.03 -11.48
N ASN A 131 38.07 -24.44 -11.47
CA ASN A 131 39.22 -24.80 -12.29
C ASN A 131 38.92 -24.88 -13.80
N ARG A 132 37.94 -24.11 -14.30
CA ARG A 132 37.47 -24.14 -15.71
C ARG A 132 36.90 -25.48 -16.17
N ASN A 133 36.73 -26.42 -15.23
CA ASN A 133 36.40 -27.82 -15.50
C ASN A 133 35.03 -28.21 -14.93
N VAL A 134 34.54 -27.46 -13.93
CA VAL A 134 33.25 -27.68 -13.30
C VAL A 134 32.50 -26.36 -13.29
N ARG A 135 31.69 -26.14 -14.32
CA ARG A 135 30.75 -25.02 -14.38
C ARG A 135 29.40 -25.42 -13.82
N LEU A 136 28.90 -24.65 -12.87
CA LEU A 136 27.63 -24.83 -12.19
C LEU A 136 26.78 -23.56 -12.39
N ASP A 137 25.50 -23.73 -12.70
CA ASP A 137 24.51 -22.64 -12.75
C ASP A 137 23.36 -22.95 -11.77
N ARG A 138 22.81 -21.94 -11.08
CA ARG A 138 21.62 -22.09 -10.23
C ARG A 138 20.35 -22.32 -11.07
N ARG A 139 19.49 -23.26 -10.67
CA ARG A 139 18.18 -23.52 -11.31
C ARG A 139 17.16 -22.45 -10.94
N LEU A 140 16.71 -21.67 -11.92
CA LEU A 140 15.62 -20.69 -11.75
C LEU A 140 14.20 -21.29 -11.88
N LEU A 141 14.05 -22.53 -12.40
CA LEU A 141 12.76 -23.08 -12.87
C LEU A 141 12.40 -24.46 -12.31
N THR A 142 12.66 -24.74 -11.02
CA THR A 142 12.08 -25.92 -10.36
C THR A 142 11.39 -25.54 -9.06
N THR A 143 10.40 -26.34 -8.66
CA THR A 143 9.42 -26.13 -7.57
C THR A 143 10.00 -25.80 -6.18
N TYR A 144 11.32 -25.88 -6.00
CA TYR A 144 12.04 -25.52 -4.76
C TYR A 144 13.26 -24.62 -4.98
N GLY A 145 13.40 -23.94 -6.13
CA GLY A 145 14.19 -22.70 -6.31
C GLY A 145 15.70 -22.63 -5.99
N PHE A 146 16.38 -23.64 -5.43
CA PHE A 146 17.71 -23.44 -4.82
C PHE A 146 18.81 -24.43 -5.25
N GLY A 147 18.63 -25.17 -6.35
CA GLY A 147 19.56 -26.23 -6.77
C GLY A 147 20.57 -25.84 -7.85
N TRP A 148 21.85 -26.16 -7.68
CA TRP A 148 22.90 -26.11 -8.69
C TRP A 148 22.80 -27.26 -9.70
N MET A 149 23.07 -26.96 -10.96
CA MET A 149 23.30 -27.96 -12.02
C MET A 149 24.70 -27.83 -12.57
N LYS A 150 25.44 -28.95 -12.60
CA LYS A 150 26.65 -29.04 -13.42
C LYS A 150 26.25 -28.90 -14.88
N LEU A 151 26.89 -27.97 -15.58
CA LEU A 151 26.88 -27.94 -17.02
C LEU A 151 27.57 -29.23 -17.47
N GLY A 152 26.78 -30.27 -17.74
CA GLY A 152 27.32 -31.51 -18.24
C GLY A 152 27.95 -31.24 -19.61
N ASN A 153 29.16 -31.74 -19.83
CA ASN A 153 29.73 -31.97 -21.17
C ASN A 153 28.88 -32.94 -22.03
N THR A 154 27.57 -33.04 -21.76
CA THR A 154 26.61 -33.99 -22.29
C THR A 154 25.41 -33.31 -22.95
N VAL A 155 25.24 -31.98 -22.84
CA VAL A 155 24.39 -31.22 -23.80
C VAL A 155 25.22 -30.81 -25.04
N PHE A 156 26.56 -30.84 -24.94
CA PHE A 156 27.48 -30.73 -26.09
C PHE A 156 27.80 -32.08 -26.77
N LYS A 157 27.36 -33.24 -26.24
CA LYS A 157 27.67 -34.57 -26.82
C LYS A 157 26.56 -35.22 -27.66
N GLN A 158 25.37 -34.63 -27.74
CA GLN A 158 24.36 -35.05 -28.73
C GLN A 158 24.50 -34.30 -30.08
N VAL A 159 25.32 -33.26 -30.15
CA VAL A 159 25.66 -32.55 -31.40
C VAL A 159 27.02 -32.99 -31.98
N VAL A 160 27.89 -33.64 -31.19
CA VAL A 160 29.21 -34.12 -31.65
C VAL A 160 29.19 -35.58 -32.12
N LYS A 161 28.04 -36.27 -32.07
CA LYS A 161 27.88 -37.66 -32.56
C LYS A 161 27.39 -37.79 -34.01
N LEU A 162 27.38 -36.70 -34.78
CA LEU A 162 27.06 -36.75 -36.21
C LEU A 162 28.16 -36.21 -37.12
N ASN A 163 29.36 -35.91 -36.63
CA ASN A 163 30.45 -35.43 -37.48
C ASN A 163 31.81 -35.88 -36.94
N GLN A 164 32.23 -37.09 -37.32
CA GLN A 164 33.62 -37.46 -37.55
C GLN A 164 33.70 -38.88 -38.12
N SER A 165 33.53 -39.01 -39.43
CA SER A 165 34.38 -39.92 -40.19
C SER A 165 34.66 -39.33 -41.56
N ILE A 166 35.94 -39.06 -41.80
CA ILE A 166 36.62 -38.95 -43.10
C ILE A 166 36.60 -37.56 -43.77
N GLN A 167 37.76 -36.90 -43.80
CA GLN A 167 38.18 -35.94 -44.83
C GLN A 167 39.03 -36.67 -45.90
N PRO A 168 39.38 -36.04 -47.05
CA PRO A 168 38.56 -35.35 -48.06
C PRO A 168 38.85 -35.96 -49.47
N PRO A 169 38.19 -35.53 -50.57
CA PRO A 169 38.87 -34.51 -51.39
C PRO A 169 37.97 -33.50 -52.15
N LYS A 170 38.55 -32.31 -52.33
CA LYS A 170 38.49 -31.32 -53.43
C LYS A 170 37.18 -31.02 -54.22
N LYS A 171 36.82 -29.73 -54.14
CA LYS A 171 36.30 -28.78 -55.17
C LYS A 171 35.17 -29.22 -56.11
N SER A 172 34.02 -28.51 -56.04
CA SER A 172 33.63 -27.52 -57.07
C SER A 172 32.33 -26.77 -56.71
N THR A 173 32.36 -25.46 -56.97
CA THR A 173 31.33 -24.41 -57.05
C THR A 173 29.90 -24.78 -57.48
N THR A 174 28.87 -24.21 -56.81
CA THR A 174 28.02 -23.08 -57.30
C THR A 174 26.91 -22.76 -56.27
N HIS A 175 26.84 -21.53 -55.76
CA HIS A 175 25.75 -21.03 -54.92
C HIS A 175 24.66 -20.39 -55.79
N GLN A 176 23.41 -20.81 -55.62
CA GLN A 176 22.25 -19.96 -55.94
C GLN A 176 21.75 -19.35 -54.62
N GLU A 177 21.67 -18.03 -54.56
CA GLU A 177 21.17 -17.30 -53.38
C GLU A 177 19.66 -17.49 -53.24
N GLU A 178 19.23 -18.08 -52.14
CA GLU A 178 17.80 -18.19 -51.80
C GLU A 178 17.19 -16.79 -51.57
N PRO A 179 15.92 -16.57 -51.95
CA PRO A 179 15.25 -15.29 -51.77
C PRO A 179 15.15 -14.89 -50.28
N VAL A 180 15.43 -13.63 -49.98
CA VAL A 180 15.37 -13.08 -48.61
C VAL A 180 13.92 -13.03 -48.12
N VAL A 181 13.60 -13.82 -47.10
CA VAL A 181 12.26 -13.86 -46.47
C VAL A 181 12.08 -12.70 -45.50
N LEU A 182 10.97 -11.97 -45.61
CA LEU A 182 10.58 -10.84 -44.78
C LEU A 182 9.14 -10.98 -44.28
N VAL A 183 8.90 -10.56 -43.05
CA VAL A 183 7.55 -10.43 -42.48
C VAL A 183 6.89 -9.19 -43.07
N THR A 184 5.61 -9.27 -43.43
CA THR A 184 4.87 -8.15 -44.09
C THR A 184 3.58 -7.77 -43.39
N SER A 185 3.08 -8.60 -42.46
CA SER A 185 1.84 -8.31 -41.73
C SER A 185 1.81 -9.01 -40.37
N VAL A 186 1.26 -8.31 -39.39
CA VAL A 186 1.07 -8.77 -38.01
C VAL A 186 -0.32 -8.35 -37.52
N LYS A 187 -0.92 -9.15 -36.65
CA LYS A 187 -2.21 -8.87 -36.01
C LYS A 187 -2.06 -8.95 -34.49
N GLY A 188 -2.77 -8.10 -33.76
CA GLY A 188 -2.86 -8.09 -32.30
C GLY A 188 -4.01 -7.20 -31.83
N GLU A 189 -4.21 -7.09 -30.52
CA GLU A 189 -5.22 -6.19 -29.93
C GLU A 189 -4.77 -4.73 -29.98
N SER A 190 -5.71 -3.80 -30.19
CA SER A 190 -5.40 -2.35 -30.22
C SER A 190 -5.43 -1.70 -28.82
N LYS A 191 -5.92 -2.43 -27.82
CA LYS A 191 -6.02 -2.00 -26.43
C LYS A 191 -5.67 -3.13 -25.50
N ALA A 192 -5.09 -2.79 -24.37
CA ALA A 192 -4.83 -3.74 -23.31
C ALA A 192 -4.87 -3.09 -21.93
N ILE A 193 -5.07 -3.88 -20.88
CA ILE A 193 -4.91 -3.42 -19.50
C ILE A 193 -3.60 -3.95 -18.92
N VAL A 194 -3.11 -3.31 -17.87
CA VAL A 194 -1.90 -3.75 -17.15
C VAL A 194 -2.02 -5.23 -16.77
N SER A 195 -0.92 -5.95 -16.96
CA SER A 195 -0.74 -7.37 -16.71
C SER A 195 -1.50 -8.32 -17.65
N GLN A 196 -2.41 -7.85 -18.52
CA GLN A 196 -3.05 -8.68 -19.54
C GLN A 196 -2.00 -9.35 -20.44
N THR A 197 -2.20 -10.61 -20.78
CA THR A 197 -1.44 -11.24 -21.87
C THR A 197 -2.17 -11.00 -23.19
N VAL A 198 -1.52 -10.31 -24.11
CA VAL A 198 -2.02 -10.01 -25.46
C VAL A 198 -1.24 -10.85 -26.46
N GLN A 199 -1.97 -11.58 -27.30
CA GLN A 199 -1.35 -12.38 -28.36
C GLN A 199 -1.18 -11.56 -29.64
N TYR A 200 0.03 -11.60 -30.20
CA TYR A 200 0.40 -11.02 -31.49
C TYR A 200 0.81 -12.13 -32.44
N VAL A 201 0.31 -12.11 -33.68
CA VAL A 201 0.50 -13.19 -34.65
C VAL A 201 0.93 -12.62 -36.00
N VAL A 202 2.04 -13.15 -36.54
CA VAL A 202 2.46 -12.90 -37.92
C VAL A 202 1.45 -13.54 -38.87
N THR A 203 0.98 -12.76 -39.84
CA THR A 203 -0.08 -13.21 -40.76
C THR A 203 0.37 -13.33 -42.20
N LYS A 204 1.41 -12.60 -42.64
CA LYS A 204 1.90 -12.63 -44.04
C LYS A 204 3.41 -12.42 -44.16
N TYR A 205 3.96 -12.93 -45.25
CA TYR A 205 5.35 -12.77 -45.69
C TYR A 205 5.41 -12.27 -47.13
N ASN A 206 6.59 -11.80 -47.55
CA ASN A 206 6.84 -11.36 -48.92
C ASN A 206 6.88 -12.50 -49.95
N VAL A 207 6.99 -13.75 -49.51
CA VAL A 207 6.98 -14.95 -50.36
C VAL A 207 5.85 -15.91 -49.95
N PRO A 208 5.25 -16.65 -50.89
CA PRO A 208 4.10 -17.52 -50.60
C PRO A 208 4.46 -18.77 -49.79
N ASN A 209 5.65 -19.34 -50.01
CA ASN A 209 6.11 -20.57 -49.35
C ASN A 209 7.31 -20.27 -48.45
N VAL A 210 7.05 -20.18 -47.14
CA VAL A 210 8.08 -19.92 -46.12
C VAL A 210 8.40 -21.22 -45.37
N LYS A 211 9.70 -21.53 -45.28
CA LYS A 211 10.20 -22.71 -44.56
C LYS A 211 9.93 -22.59 -43.06
N ASP A 212 9.69 -23.72 -42.38
CA ASP A 212 9.51 -23.77 -40.92
C ASP A 212 10.72 -23.21 -40.16
N SER A 213 11.93 -23.35 -40.71
CA SER A 213 13.15 -22.77 -40.16
C SER A 213 13.12 -21.25 -40.11
N ASP A 214 12.42 -20.60 -41.05
CA ASP A 214 12.28 -19.14 -41.06
C ASP A 214 11.17 -18.70 -40.12
N ARG A 215 10.03 -19.40 -40.14
CA ARG A 215 8.90 -19.18 -39.22
C ARG A 215 9.34 -19.20 -37.75
N LYS A 216 10.19 -20.16 -37.38
CA LYS A 216 10.74 -20.30 -36.02
C LYS A 216 11.77 -19.24 -35.63
N ARG A 217 12.32 -18.49 -36.59
CA ARG A 217 13.35 -17.46 -36.37
C ARG A 217 12.81 -16.04 -36.37
N VAL A 218 11.50 -15.85 -36.56
CA VAL A 218 10.87 -14.53 -36.42
C VAL A 218 11.18 -14.00 -35.02
N LYS A 219 11.76 -12.80 -34.96
CA LYS A 219 12.10 -12.09 -33.72
C LYS A 219 11.10 -10.99 -33.47
N TRP A 220 11.03 -10.50 -32.24
CA TRP A 220 10.10 -9.47 -31.83
C TRP A 220 10.81 -8.30 -31.16
N VAL A 221 10.33 -7.09 -31.45
CA VAL A 221 10.72 -5.84 -30.79
C VAL A 221 9.46 -5.17 -30.25
N ILE A 222 9.57 -4.62 -29.05
CA ILE A 222 8.57 -3.74 -28.46
C ILE A 222 9.18 -2.35 -28.35
N GLU A 223 8.41 -1.33 -28.65
CA GLU A 223 8.80 0.05 -28.43
C GLU A 223 7.76 0.76 -27.57
N VAL A 224 8.23 1.42 -26.51
CA VAL A 224 7.43 2.22 -25.59
C VAL A 224 8.20 3.51 -25.33
N ASP A 225 7.56 4.66 -25.50
CA ASP A 225 8.18 5.99 -25.37
C ASP A 225 9.51 6.15 -26.13
N GLY A 226 9.62 5.54 -27.32
CA GLY A 226 10.83 5.59 -28.15
C GLY A 226 11.98 4.66 -27.70
N GLN A 227 11.81 3.92 -26.60
CA GLN A 227 12.78 2.91 -26.16
C GLN A 227 12.42 1.53 -26.73
N LYS A 228 13.38 0.90 -27.41
CA LYS A 228 13.20 -0.43 -28.02
C LYS A 228 13.73 -1.55 -27.12
N GLU A 229 12.87 -2.53 -26.86
CA GLU A 229 13.17 -3.77 -26.16
C GLU A 229 13.15 -4.94 -27.15
N TYR A 230 14.28 -5.62 -27.29
CA TYR A 230 14.43 -6.78 -28.18
C TYR A 230 14.12 -8.07 -27.39
N LEU A 231 13.07 -8.79 -27.80
CA LEU A 231 12.63 -9.98 -27.09
C LEU A 231 13.49 -11.19 -27.46
N LYS A 232 13.68 -12.09 -26.48
CA LYS A 232 14.36 -13.38 -26.69
C LYS A 232 13.44 -14.41 -27.36
N GLU A 233 12.13 -14.23 -27.22
CA GLU A 233 11.11 -15.10 -27.82
C GLU A 233 11.18 -15.04 -29.34
N GLN A 234 11.04 -16.20 -29.97
CA GLN A 234 11.05 -16.35 -31.42
C GLN A 234 9.90 -17.23 -31.88
N GLY A 235 9.43 -16.98 -33.10
CA GLY A 235 8.29 -17.67 -33.69
C GLY A 235 7.24 -16.72 -34.23
N GLU A 236 6.25 -17.27 -34.92
CA GLU A 236 5.17 -16.50 -35.56
C GLU A 236 4.16 -15.91 -34.58
N THR A 237 4.21 -16.34 -33.32
CA THR A 237 3.30 -15.90 -32.26
C THR A 237 4.11 -15.37 -31.09
N LEU A 238 3.64 -14.25 -30.52
CA LEU A 238 4.14 -13.66 -29.30
C LEU A 238 2.97 -13.48 -28.32
N ASP A 239 3.06 -14.10 -27.15
CA ASP A 239 2.15 -13.86 -26.04
C ASP A 239 2.80 -12.84 -25.09
N LEU A 240 2.44 -11.57 -25.24
CA LEU A 240 3.06 -10.47 -24.51
C LEU A 240 2.26 -10.11 -23.27
N GLN A 241 2.88 -10.22 -22.10
CA GLN A 241 2.33 -9.68 -20.87
C GLN A 241 2.58 -8.16 -20.79
N ILE A 242 1.50 -7.39 -20.67
CA ILE A 242 1.56 -5.93 -20.55
C ILE A 242 2.14 -5.54 -19.18
N LYS A 243 3.21 -4.74 -19.19
CA LYS A 243 3.90 -4.32 -17.97
C LYS A 243 3.18 -3.15 -17.27
N GLU A 244 3.38 -3.02 -15.96
CA GLU A 244 2.76 -1.96 -15.15
C GLU A 244 3.26 -0.57 -15.55
N GLU A 245 4.55 -0.43 -15.86
CA GLU A 245 5.15 0.83 -16.31
C GLU A 245 4.67 1.29 -17.69
N TRP A 246 3.95 0.45 -18.43
CA TRP A 246 3.34 0.80 -19.72
C TRP A 246 1.98 1.46 -19.55
N GLN A 247 1.44 1.54 -18.33
CA GLN A 247 0.14 2.11 -18.08
C GLN A 247 -0.02 3.54 -18.62
N GLY A 248 -1.09 3.78 -19.38
CA GLY A 248 -1.37 5.07 -20.01
C GLY A 248 -0.56 5.35 -21.27
N LYS A 249 0.33 4.44 -21.67
CA LYS A 249 1.20 4.57 -22.85
C LYS A 249 0.66 3.75 -24.02
N GLU A 250 1.24 3.99 -25.19
CA GLU A 250 1.05 3.13 -26.36
C GLU A 250 2.32 2.28 -26.56
N ILE A 251 2.13 0.98 -26.76
CA ILE A 251 3.22 0.08 -27.13
C ILE A 251 3.15 -0.24 -28.62
N THR A 252 4.30 -0.27 -29.28
CA THR A 252 4.42 -0.68 -30.68
C THR A 252 5.12 -2.04 -30.74
N VAL A 253 4.45 -3.06 -31.26
CA VAL A 253 4.96 -4.43 -31.34
C VAL A 253 5.31 -4.79 -32.78
N MET A 254 6.57 -5.15 -33.04
CA MET A 254 7.13 -5.34 -34.38
C MET A 254 7.81 -6.72 -34.54
N PRO A 255 7.25 -7.64 -35.34
CA PRO A 255 7.96 -8.86 -35.73
C PRO A 255 8.93 -8.60 -36.88
N TYR A 256 10.05 -9.33 -36.92
CA TYR A 256 11.05 -9.19 -37.98
C TYR A 256 11.93 -10.43 -38.15
N LEU A 257 12.47 -10.62 -39.36
CA LEU A 257 13.49 -11.64 -39.66
C LEU A 257 14.87 -11.03 -39.90
N LYS A 258 14.91 -9.91 -40.63
CA LYS A 258 16.15 -9.20 -40.96
C LYS A 258 16.28 -7.90 -40.16
N GLN A 259 15.32 -6.99 -40.31
CA GLN A 259 15.30 -5.69 -39.65
C GLN A 259 13.85 -5.34 -39.27
N CYS A 260 13.66 -4.77 -38.08
CA CYS A 260 12.36 -4.28 -37.64
C CYS A 260 11.96 -3.00 -38.39
N THR A 261 10.65 -2.81 -38.58
CA THR A 261 10.09 -1.65 -39.29
C THR A 261 8.72 -1.30 -38.72
N TYR A 262 8.42 -0.01 -38.64
CA TYR A 262 7.11 0.50 -38.23
C TYR A 262 5.99 0.16 -39.23
N ASN A 263 6.32 -0.15 -40.49
CA ASN A 263 5.31 -0.56 -41.48
C ASN A 263 4.68 -1.92 -41.15
N VAL A 264 5.34 -2.72 -40.30
CA VAL A 264 4.89 -4.04 -39.87
C VAL A 264 4.85 -4.02 -38.34
N SER A 265 3.86 -3.33 -37.79
CA SER A 265 3.66 -3.17 -36.36
C SER A 265 2.19 -3.30 -35.95
N VAL A 266 1.97 -3.54 -34.66
CA VAL A 266 0.68 -3.32 -33.99
C VAL A 266 0.87 -2.26 -32.91
N HIS A 267 -0.04 -1.29 -32.86
CA HIS A 267 -0.10 -0.27 -31.83
C HIS A 267 -1.16 -0.66 -30.81
N THR A 268 -0.75 -0.81 -29.55
CA THR A 268 -1.62 -1.24 -28.46
C THR A 268 -1.60 -0.20 -27.35
N LYS A 269 -2.75 0.45 -27.10
CA LYS A 269 -2.90 1.42 -26.01
C LYS A 269 -3.12 0.70 -24.69
N VAL A 270 -2.26 0.95 -23.70
CA VAL A 270 -2.41 0.40 -22.35
C VAL A 270 -3.29 1.32 -21.52
N GLU A 271 -4.48 0.85 -21.16
CA GLU A 271 -5.46 1.64 -20.41
C GLU A 271 -5.02 1.88 -18.97
N ARG A 272 -5.27 3.09 -18.48
CA ARG A 272 -5.00 3.50 -17.10
C ARG A 272 -6.21 3.16 -16.22
N TRP A 273 -5.94 2.71 -14.99
CA TRP A 273 -6.96 2.68 -13.95
C TRP A 273 -7.28 4.11 -13.52
N TYR A 274 -8.54 4.50 -13.53
CA TYR A 274 -8.93 5.77 -12.92
C TYR A 274 -8.73 5.68 -11.40
N LEU A 275 -7.70 6.38 -10.90
CA LEU A 275 -7.30 6.43 -9.50
C LEU A 275 -6.73 7.83 -9.15
N PRO A 276 -6.96 8.33 -7.91
CA PRO A 276 -7.81 7.74 -6.89
C PRO A 276 -9.28 7.77 -7.31
N ARG A 277 -10.02 6.71 -7.00
CA ARG A 277 -11.45 6.58 -7.33
C ARG A 277 -12.28 6.51 -6.07
N VAL A 278 -13.30 7.35 -5.98
CA VAL A 278 -14.31 7.30 -4.93
C VAL A 278 -15.19 6.08 -5.17
N ILE A 279 -15.01 5.09 -4.30
CA ILE A 279 -15.78 3.85 -4.31
C ILE A 279 -17.19 4.14 -3.83
N VAL A 280 -17.31 4.91 -2.75
CA VAL A 280 -18.58 5.41 -2.25
C VAL A 280 -18.35 6.60 -1.32
N GLN A 281 -19.24 7.58 -1.36
CA GLN A 281 -19.30 8.67 -0.39
C GLN A 281 -20.75 9.02 -0.04
N THR A 282 -20.94 9.71 1.08
CA THR A 282 -22.22 10.36 1.37
C THR A 282 -22.41 11.60 0.51
N LYS A 283 -23.67 11.94 0.22
CA LYS A 283 -24.02 13.20 -0.45
C LYS A 283 -23.66 14.43 0.39
N THR A 284 -23.79 14.33 1.72
CA THR A 284 -23.28 15.34 2.66
C THR A 284 -21.77 15.52 2.55
N LYS A 285 -21.27 16.73 2.83
CA LYS A 285 -19.85 17.11 2.79
C LYS A 285 -19.44 17.74 4.12
N GLU A 286 -18.14 17.88 4.34
CA GLU A 286 -17.56 18.51 5.52
C GLU A 286 -18.14 19.92 5.76
N GLY A 287 -19.00 20.08 6.76
CA GLY A 287 -19.64 21.35 7.10
C GLY A 287 -20.97 21.64 6.38
N PHE A 288 -21.42 20.78 5.46
CA PHE A 288 -22.52 21.07 4.54
C PHE A 288 -23.48 19.90 4.31
N GLY A 289 -24.69 20.23 3.88
CA GLY A 289 -25.75 19.30 3.48
C GLY A 289 -26.86 19.16 4.52
N ASP A 290 -27.84 18.32 4.21
CA ASP A 290 -28.98 18.05 5.09
C ASP A 290 -28.87 16.70 5.81
N LYS A 291 -29.46 16.62 7.02
CA LYS A 291 -29.46 15.40 7.84
C LYS A 291 -30.05 14.17 7.11
N GLN A 292 -31.00 14.40 6.20
CA GLN A 292 -31.64 13.38 5.36
C GLN A 292 -30.68 12.84 4.28
N GLU A 293 -29.72 13.65 3.84
CA GLU A 293 -28.76 13.30 2.78
C GLU A 293 -27.60 12.43 3.28
N ARG A 294 -27.45 12.28 4.61
CA ARG A 294 -26.40 11.45 5.22
C ARG A 294 -26.51 9.97 4.83
N ASN A 295 -27.68 9.51 4.39
CA ASN A 295 -27.92 8.15 3.92
C ASN A 295 -28.12 8.05 2.40
N ILE A 296 -27.77 9.10 1.66
CA ILE A 296 -27.72 9.07 0.19
C ILE A 296 -26.26 8.89 -0.21
N TYR A 297 -26.00 7.90 -1.07
CA TYR A 297 -24.65 7.49 -1.46
C TYR A 297 -24.35 7.77 -2.93
N GLU A 298 -23.14 8.24 -3.18
CA GLU A 298 -22.63 8.60 -4.50
C GLU A 298 -21.39 7.77 -4.82
N TYR A 299 -21.20 7.45 -6.10
CA TYR A 299 -20.19 6.51 -6.58
C TYR A 299 -19.57 7.11 -7.84
N GLU A 300 -18.25 6.98 -8.00
CA GLU A 300 -17.61 7.31 -9.27
C GLU A 300 -17.62 6.12 -10.22
N ASP A 301 -17.89 6.37 -11.50
CA ASP A 301 -17.63 5.43 -12.59
C ASP A 301 -16.13 5.33 -12.91
N ALA A 302 -15.76 4.57 -13.95
CA ALA A 302 -14.38 4.40 -14.39
C ALA A 302 -13.75 5.67 -15.00
N TYR A 303 -14.49 6.77 -15.09
CA TYR A 303 -14.07 8.04 -15.68
C TYR A 303 -14.15 9.20 -14.69
N GLY A 304 -14.53 8.92 -13.42
CA GLY A 304 -14.67 9.95 -12.38
C GLY A 304 -16.00 10.68 -12.37
N ASN A 305 -17.01 10.19 -13.10
CA ASN A 305 -18.35 10.79 -13.07
C ASN A 305 -19.22 10.13 -11.99
N GLY A 306 -20.17 10.90 -11.43
CA GLY A 306 -21.22 10.37 -10.54
C GLY A 306 -21.32 11.02 -9.17
N LEU A 307 -20.40 11.94 -8.84
CA LEU A 307 -20.48 12.75 -7.62
C LEU A 307 -21.22 14.06 -7.90
N THR A 308 -22.08 14.51 -6.99
CA THR A 308 -22.70 15.84 -7.11
C THR A 308 -21.78 16.94 -6.58
N GLU A 309 -22.00 18.17 -7.04
CA GLU A 309 -21.30 19.33 -6.51
C GLU A 309 -21.58 19.49 -5.00
N ALA A 310 -20.58 20.01 -4.28
CA ALA A 310 -20.73 20.26 -2.86
C ALA A 310 -21.90 21.22 -2.60
N SER A 311 -22.83 20.80 -1.75
CA SER A 311 -23.91 21.68 -1.28
C SER A 311 -23.31 22.93 -0.64
N THR A 312 -23.87 24.10 -0.97
CA THR A 312 -23.54 25.37 -0.28
C THR A 312 -24.35 25.56 1.00
N LYS A 313 -25.31 24.67 1.27
CA LYS A 313 -26.14 24.71 2.47
C LYS A 313 -25.32 24.24 3.66
N ILE A 314 -25.02 25.18 4.56
CA ILE A 314 -24.34 24.89 5.83
C ILE A 314 -25.18 23.86 6.61
N ALA A 315 -24.51 22.86 7.18
CA ALA A 315 -25.17 21.86 8.00
C ALA A 315 -25.81 22.48 9.26
N ILE A 316 -26.86 21.85 9.78
CA ILE A 316 -27.71 22.45 10.81
C ILE A 316 -26.96 22.78 12.11
N ASP A 317 -26.03 21.92 12.50
CA ASP A 317 -25.14 21.99 13.66
C ASP A 317 -23.86 22.81 13.39
N MET A 318 -23.65 23.23 12.14
CA MET A 318 -22.53 24.08 11.72
C MET A 318 -22.91 25.57 11.62
N HIS A 319 -24.17 25.90 11.92
CA HIS A 319 -24.60 27.29 12.02
C HIS A 319 -24.07 27.96 13.28
N TRP A 320 -23.76 29.24 13.19
CA TRP A 320 -23.15 30.02 14.26
C TRP A 320 -23.44 31.50 14.04
N GLY A 321 -23.21 32.29 15.08
CA GLY A 321 -23.40 33.72 15.00
C GLY A 321 -23.24 34.41 16.34
N ASP A 322 -23.47 35.71 16.30
CA ASP A 322 -23.59 36.54 17.48
C ASP A 322 -25.03 37.08 17.59
N GLN A 323 -25.27 37.96 18.56
CA GLN A 323 -26.58 38.56 18.77
C GLN A 323 -27.08 39.45 17.61
N LYS A 324 -26.22 39.77 16.63
CA LYS A 324 -26.51 40.66 15.50
C LYS A 324 -26.58 39.91 14.18
N ASN A 325 -25.64 39.00 13.93
CA ASN A 325 -25.47 38.30 12.67
C ASN A 325 -25.43 36.79 12.93
N HIS A 326 -26.27 36.03 12.24
CA HIS A 326 -26.32 34.58 12.37
C HIS A 326 -26.48 33.91 11.00
N THR A 327 -25.74 32.82 10.75
CA THR A 327 -25.67 32.20 9.42
C THR A 327 -26.96 31.54 8.91
N ASN A 328 -27.97 31.39 9.78
CA ASN A 328 -29.33 30.96 9.41
C ASN A 328 -30.44 31.86 9.98
N ASN A 329 -30.12 33.10 10.37
CA ASN A 329 -31.08 34.01 11.00
C ASN A 329 -31.74 33.47 12.29
N PHE A 330 -31.04 32.62 13.05
CA PHE A 330 -31.48 32.16 14.37
C PHE A 330 -31.75 33.35 15.30
N THR A 331 -32.81 33.22 16.11
CA THR A 331 -33.09 34.13 17.22
C THR A 331 -33.54 33.33 18.43
N THR A 332 -33.30 33.84 19.65
CA THR A 332 -33.67 33.16 20.90
C THR A 332 -35.17 32.89 21.03
N ASN A 333 -36.02 33.61 20.29
CA ASN A 333 -37.48 33.39 20.26
C ASN A 333 -37.87 32.03 19.67
N GLN A 334 -36.98 31.37 18.92
CA GLN A 334 -37.20 30.02 18.40
C GLN A 334 -37.11 28.94 19.50
N ILE A 335 -36.58 29.27 20.67
CA ILE A 335 -36.55 28.38 21.84
C ILE A 335 -37.86 28.57 22.63
N THR A 336 -38.77 27.60 22.52
CA THR A 336 -40.09 27.66 23.17
C THR A 336 -40.11 27.08 24.60
N ASP A 337 -39.07 26.35 25.00
CA ASP A 337 -39.00 25.74 26.33
C ASP A 337 -38.54 26.77 27.37
N ASN A 338 -39.44 27.16 28.28
CA ASN A 338 -39.18 28.19 29.28
C ASN A 338 -38.01 27.88 30.22
N ASN A 339 -37.78 26.59 30.55
CA ASN A 339 -36.68 26.22 31.44
C ASN A 339 -35.34 26.36 30.72
N VAL A 340 -35.28 25.94 29.46
CA VAL A 340 -34.10 26.11 28.61
C VAL A 340 -33.80 27.59 28.39
N LEU A 341 -34.82 28.40 28.05
CA LEU A 341 -34.66 29.83 27.83
C LEU A 341 -34.17 30.54 29.09
N LYS A 342 -34.74 30.23 30.26
CA LYS A 342 -34.29 30.76 31.56
C LYS A 342 -32.84 30.39 31.83
N ASN A 343 -32.44 29.16 31.52
CA ASN A 343 -31.06 28.73 31.74
C ASN A 343 -30.08 29.50 30.84
N ILE A 344 -30.38 29.57 29.54
CA ILE A 344 -29.60 30.35 28.57
C ILE A 344 -29.50 31.82 29.01
N GLN A 345 -30.61 32.45 29.40
CA GLN A 345 -30.61 33.85 29.86
C GLN A 345 -29.74 34.07 31.11
N ASN A 346 -29.70 33.12 32.03
CA ASN A 346 -28.86 33.20 33.22
C ASN A 346 -27.38 33.03 32.89
N LEU A 347 -27.04 32.03 32.09
CA LEU A 347 -25.66 31.76 31.69
C LEU A 347 -25.09 32.81 30.75
N ASN A 348 -25.92 33.40 29.89
CA ASN A 348 -25.53 34.44 28.94
C ASN A 348 -25.05 35.74 29.61
N LYS A 349 -25.20 35.88 30.93
CA LYS A 349 -24.63 36.98 31.73
C LYS A 349 -23.15 36.76 32.09
N LYS A 350 -22.63 35.55 31.90
CA LYS A 350 -21.25 35.17 32.22
C LYS A 350 -20.29 35.60 31.12
N SER A 351 -19.02 35.74 31.48
CA SER A 351 -17.93 35.93 30.53
C SER A 351 -17.66 34.67 29.70
N ASP A 352 -17.06 34.83 28.52
CA ASP A 352 -16.73 33.69 27.65
C ASP A 352 -15.79 32.70 28.35
N LYS A 353 -14.84 33.20 29.15
CA LYS A 353 -13.95 32.37 29.99
C LYS A 353 -14.73 31.49 30.98
N GLU A 354 -15.76 32.03 31.61
CA GLU A 354 -16.62 31.26 32.50
C GLU A 354 -17.47 30.25 31.73
N LEU A 355 -17.98 30.62 30.55
CA LEU A 355 -18.75 29.71 29.68
C LEU A 355 -17.89 28.54 29.21
N PHE A 356 -16.64 28.78 28.79
CA PHE A 356 -15.70 27.71 28.46
C PHE A 356 -15.34 26.83 29.66
N ALA A 357 -15.25 27.39 30.87
CA ALA A 357 -15.04 26.59 32.08
C ALA A 357 -16.23 25.66 32.35
N ILE A 358 -17.46 26.14 32.14
CA ILE A 358 -18.68 25.33 32.23
C ILE A 358 -18.73 24.25 31.14
N PHE A 359 -18.35 24.60 29.91
CA PHE A 359 -18.29 23.64 28.80
C PHE A 359 -17.22 22.56 29.05
N LYS A 360 -16.03 22.91 29.54
CA LYS A 360 -15.01 21.93 29.94
C LYS A 360 -15.48 21.04 31.10
N ARG A 361 -16.33 21.54 32.00
CA ARG A 361 -16.96 20.72 33.04
C ARG A 361 -17.91 19.68 32.46
N LEU A 362 -18.68 20.02 31.43
CA LEU A 362 -19.50 19.04 30.70
C LEU A 362 -18.63 17.90 30.15
N ILE A 363 -17.52 18.24 29.50
CA ILE A 363 -16.60 17.22 28.95
C ILE A 363 -16.10 16.29 30.05
N LYS A 364 -15.68 16.83 31.20
CA LYS A 364 -15.22 16.02 32.35
C LYS A 364 -16.33 15.14 32.96
N LEU A 365 -17.58 15.57 32.87
CA LEU A 365 -18.71 14.76 33.33
C LEU A 365 -19.05 13.64 32.34
N THR A 366 -18.81 13.85 31.05
CA THR A 366 -19.28 12.97 29.96
C THR A 366 -18.17 12.17 29.27
N SER A 367 -16.93 12.27 29.74
CA SER A 367 -15.77 11.60 29.15
C SER A 367 -14.85 11.05 30.23
N ARG A 368 -14.03 10.05 29.90
CA ARG A 368 -13.04 9.47 30.83
C ARG A 368 -11.72 9.13 30.13
N GLY A 369 -10.63 9.14 30.89
CA GLY A 369 -9.32 8.66 30.43
C GLY A 369 -8.74 9.50 29.28
N GLU A 370 -8.22 8.83 28.25
CA GLU A 370 -7.59 9.51 27.10
C GLU A 370 -8.58 10.35 26.29
N LEU A 371 -9.82 9.90 26.17
CA LEU A 371 -10.89 10.63 25.47
C LEU A 371 -11.31 11.89 26.24
N GLU A 372 -11.27 11.90 27.58
CA GLU A 372 -11.50 13.14 28.34
C GLU A 372 -10.45 14.19 27.98
N LYS A 373 -9.16 13.82 28.02
CA LYS A 373 -8.06 14.72 27.68
C LYS A 373 -8.20 15.24 26.25
N GLN A 374 -8.52 14.37 25.30
CA GLN A 374 -8.72 14.74 23.91
C GLN A 374 -9.98 15.60 23.69
N ASN A 375 -11.07 15.34 24.38
CA ASN A 375 -12.30 16.13 24.24
C ASN A 375 -12.15 17.53 24.83
N ILE A 376 -11.30 17.71 25.84
CA ILE A 376 -10.90 19.04 26.29
C ILE A 376 -10.15 19.79 25.18
N LEU A 377 -9.38 19.10 24.32
CA LEU A 377 -8.72 19.73 23.17
C LEU A 377 -9.72 20.17 22.10
N LEU A 378 -10.86 19.48 21.91
CA LEU A 378 -11.94 19.96 21.03
C LEU A 378 -12.48 21.31 21.51
N VAL A 379 -12.72 21.44 22.82
CA VAL A 379 -13.18 22.71 23.41
C VAL A 379 -12.12 23.80 23.28
N ASN A 380 -10.85 23.48 23.49
CA ASN A 380 -9.76 24.45 23.30
C ASN A 380 -9.63 24.89 21.84
N HIS A 381 -9.85 23.99 20.87
CA HIS A 381 -9.84 24.30 19.44
C HIS A 381 -10.91 25.32 19.07
N LEU A 382 -12.12 25.16 19.64
CA LEU A 382 -13.20 26.14 19.55
C LEU A 382 -12.80 27.49 20.19
N GLU A 383 -12.29 27.45 21.43
CA GLU A 383 -11.89 28.63 22.21
C GLU A 383 -10.81 29.46 21.52
N GLN A 384 -9.89 28.80 20.83
CA GLN A 384 -8.80 29.45 20.09
C GLN A 384 -9.20 29.95 18.70
N HIS A 385 -10.46 29.74 18.28
CA HIS A 385 -10.96 30.08 16.94
C HIS A 385 -10.14 29.44 15.80
N ILE A 386 -9.65 28.22 16.01
CA ILE A 386 -8.93 27.49 14.97
C ILE A 386 -9.98 26.91 14.01
N ASN A 387 -10.27 27.64 12.94
CA ASN A 387 -11.31 27.27 11.96
C ASN A 387 -10.80 26.28 10.90
N LEU A 388 -9.86 25.40 11.28
CA LEU A 388 -9.35 24.30 10.46
C LEU A 388 -10.00 22.99 10.89
N GLU A 389 -9.98 21.98 10.00
CA GLU A 389 -10.36 20.61 10.34
C GLU A 389 -9.60 20.14 11.59
N TYR A 390 -10.32 19.54 12.53
CA TYR A 390 -9.74 18.92 13.71
C TYR A 390 -9.46 17.44 13.45
N LYS A 391 -8.19 17.05 13.55
CA LYS A 391 -7.74 15.65 13.48
C LYS A 391 -7.01 15.28 14.76
N ASN A 392 -7.28 14.09 15.27
CA ASN A 392 -6.60 13.59 16.47
C ASN A 392 -6.50 12.06 16.44
N ASP A 393 -5.32 11.53 16.75
CA ASP A 393 -5.05 10.10 16.68
C ASP A 393 -5.81 9.29 17.75
N ILE A 394 -6.02 9.86 18.93
CA ILE A 394 -6.79 9.20 20.01
C ILE A 394 -8.24 9.06 19.58
N LEU A 395 -8.83 10.13 19.07
CA LEU A 395 -10.21 10.12 18.57
C LEU A 395 -10.37 9.14 17.41
N THR A 396 -9.45 9.21 16.43
CA THR A 396 -9.40 8.31 15.27
C THR A 396 -9.30 6.84 15.70
N LYS A 397 -8.36 6.51 16.59
CA LYS A 397 -8.19 5.14 17.12
C LYS A 397 -9.45 4.66 17.84
N ASN A 398 -10.10 5.50 18.65
CA ASN A 398 -11.32 5.11 19.33
C ASN A 398 -12.46 4.86 18.34
N VAL A 399 -12.64 5.69 17.31
CA VAL A 399 -13.63 5.47 16.23
C VAL A 399 -13.38 4.17 15.46
N PHE A 400 -12.14 3.93 15.02
CA PHE A 400 -11.80 2.77 14.19
C PHE A 400 -11.66 1.45 14.97
N SER A 401 -11.56 1.50 16.31
CA SER A 401 -11.54 0.29 17.14
C SER A 401 -12.93 -0.25 17.49
N ARG A 402 -14.00 0.49 17.21
CA ARG A 402 -15.37 0.05 17.48
C ARG A 402 -15.81 -1.06 16.54
N GLU A 403 -16.53 -2.03 17.10
CA GLU A 403 -17.12 -3.14 16.36
C GLU A 403 -17.99 -2.66 15.20
N ILE A 404 -18.86 -1.67 15.44
CA ILE A 404 -19.73 -1.09 14.40
C ILE A 404 -18.94 -0.48 13.23
N THR A 405 -17.77 0.09 13.51
CA THR A 405 -16.87 0.63 12.48
C THR A 405 -16.17 -0.49 11.71
N ASN A 406 -15.73 -1.54 12.41
CA ASN A 406 -15.12 -2.71 11.79
C ASN A 406 -16.13 -3.48 10.91
N GLU A 407 -17.38 -3.61 11.34
CA GLU A 407 -18.49 -4.17 10.54
C GLU A 407 -18.69 -3.37 9.25
N PHE A 408 -18.74 -2.04 9.36
CA PHE A 408 -18.84 -1.14 8.22
C PHE A 408 -17.66 -1.34 7.24
N ILE A 409 -16.42 -1.31 7.74
CA ILE A 409 -15.22 -1.49 6.92
C ILE A 409 -15.23 -2.84 6.21
N ASN A 410 -15.57 -3.91 6.93
CA ASN A 410 -15.66 -5.25 6.34
C ASN A 410 -16.75 -5.32 5.27
N TYR A 411 -17.92 -4.71 5.48
CA TYR A 411 -18.98 -4.65 4.46
C TYR A 411 -18.47 -4.00 3.16
N ILE A 412 -17.84 -2.84 3.26
CA ILE A 412 -17.27 -2.13 2.11
C ILE A 412 -16.21 -2.98 1.42
N LYS A 413 -15.28 -3.56 2.18
CA LYS A 413 -14.21 -4.43 1.67
C LYS A 413 -14.77 -5.62 0.90
N GLN A 414 -15.77 -6.31 1.43
CA GLN A 414 -16.41 -7.44 0.73
C GLN A 414 -17.10 -7.00 -0.56
N GLY A 415 -17.77 -5.84 -0.57
CA GLY A 415 -18.39 -5.29 -1.77
C GLY A 415 -17.39 -4.92 -2.87
N ILE A 416 -16.23 -4.35 -2.49
CA ILE A 416 -15.10 -4.09 -3.41
C ILE A 416 -14.59 -5.40 -4.02
N ILE A 417 -14.32 -6.41 -3.17
CA ILE A 417 -13.81 -7.72 -3.61
C ILE A 417 -14.80 -8.38 -4.56
N LEU A 418 -16.09 -8.39 -4.21
CA LEU A 418 -17.14 -8.99 -5.02
C LEU A 418 -17.24 -8.34 -6.40
N GLU A 419 -17.24 -7.01 -6.46
CA GLU A 419 -17.37 -6.30 -7.74
C GLU A 419 -16.17 -6.56 -8.65
N ILE A 420 -14.95 -6.48 -8.10
CA ILE A 420 -13.73 -6.72 -8.89
C ILE A 420 -13.68 -8.17 -9.39
N LYS A 421 -14.13 -9.14 -8.57
CA LYS A 421 -14.29 -10.54 -9.00
C LYS A 421 -15.28 -10.68 -10.16
N ASN A 422 -16.45 -10.04 -10.05
CA ASN A 422 -17.47 -10.08 -11.11
C ASN A 422 -16.96 -9.50 -12.43
N LYS A 423 -15.99 -8.58 -12.38
CA LYS A 423 -15.33 -8.00 -13.56
C LYS A 423 -14.00 -8.64 -13.92
N SER A 424 -13.66 -9.78 -13.33
CA SER A 424 -12.42 -10.51 -13.60
C SER A 424 -11.15 -9.65 -13.46
N GLY A 425 -11.14 -8.71 -12.51
CA GLY A 425 -9.99 -7.82 -12.27
C GLY A 425 -9.93 -6.56 -13.14
N ASP A 426 -10.90 -6.36 -14.03
CA ASP A 426 -10.97 -5.14 -14.84
C ASP A 426 -11.67 -4.01 -14.08
N LEU A 427 -10.88 -3.18 -13.39
CA LEU A 427 -11.40 -2.05 -12.60
C LEU A 427 -12.13 -1.02 -13.46
N ASN A 428 -11.79 -0.89 -14.75
CA ASN A 428 -12.46 0.04 -15.66
C ASN A 428 -13.88 -0.42 -16.03
N LYS A 429 -14.25 -1.67 -15.73
CA LYS A 429 -15.61 -2.19 -15.85
C LYS A 429 -16.38 -2.27 -14.53
N ALA A 430 -15.75 -1.95 -13.42
CA ALA A 430 -16.35 -2.03 -12.10
C ALA A 430 -17.35 -0.89 -11.85
N ASP A 431 -18.53 -1.21 -11.32
CA ASP A 431 -19.49 -0.26 -10.73
C ASP A 431 -19.89 -0.77 -9.34
N PHE A 432 -19.48 -0.05 -8.30
CA PHE A 432 -19.67 -0.46 -6.91
C PHE A 432 -21.08 -0.20 -6.36
N ARG A 433 -21.96 0.44 -7.13
CA ARG A 433 -23.29 0.85 -6.66
C ARG A 433 -24.12 -0.33 -6.18
N GLU A 434 -24.13 -1.44 -6.92
CA GLU A 434 -24.97 -2.60 -6.55
C GLU A 434 -24.37 -3.46 -5.46
N THR A 435 -23.04 -3.61 -5.43
CA THR A 435 -22.35 -4.41 -4.41
C THR A 435 -22.23 -3.69 -3.07
N ILE A 436 -22.34 -2.35 -3.06
CA ILE A 436 -22.20 -1.51 -1.87
C ILE A 436 -23.40 -0.54 -1.73
N LYS A 437 -24.64 -1.06 -1.80
CA LYS A 437 -25.86 -0.24 -1.69
C LYS A 437 -26.44 -0.12 -0.27
N HIS A 438 -26.36 -1.18 0.52
CA HIS A 438 -27.06 -1.30 1.81
C HIS A 438 -26.14 -0.94 2.97
N ILE A 439 -25.65 0.30 2.96
CA ILE A 439 -24.65 0.77 3.92
C ILE A 439 -25.34 1.11 5.24
N LYS A 440 -24.87 0.49 6.34
CA LYS A 440 -25.20 0.88 7.71
C LYS A 440 -24.09 1.76 8.27
N ARG A 441 -24.36 3.07 8.42
CA ARG A 441 -23.35 4.02 8.92
C ARG A 441 -22.98 3.74 10.39
N PRO A 442 -21.69 3.86 10.76
CA PRO A 442 -21.26 3.83 12.14
C PRO A 442 -21.96 4.92 12.96
N ASN A 443 -22.45 4.54 14.14
CA ASN A 443 -22.91 5.47 15.15
C ASN A 443 -22.37 5.04 16.52
N PHE A 444 -22.21 5.99 17.44
CA PHE A 444 -21.50 5.82 18.70
C PHE A 444 -22.39 6.23 19.86
N ASN A 445 -23.50 5.52 20.02
CA ASN A 445 -24.55 5.88 20.97
C ASN A 445 -24.78 4.83 22.07
N VAL A 446 -23.98 3.77 22.14
CA VAL A 446 -24.12 2.74 23.20
C VAL A 446 -23.53 3.24 24.52
N SER A 447 -23.89 2.59 25.64
CA SER A 447 -23.51 3.03 26.98
C SER A 447 -21.99 3.20 27.16
N GLU A 448 -21.18 2.30 26.59
CA GLU A 448 -19.72 2.40 26.63
C GLU A 448 -19.20 3.69 25.95
N ASP A 449 -19.73 4.02 24.77
CA ASP A 449 -19.33 5.20 24.01
C ASP A 449 -19.68 6.49 24.76
N ARG A 450 -20.84 6.49 25.43
CA ARG A 450 -21.27 7.60 26.28
C ARG A 450 -20.38 7.75 27.51
N LEU A 451 -19.97 6.63 28.12
CA LEU A 451 -19.17 6.62 29.35
C LEU A 451 -17.74 7.09 29.10
N ARG A 452 -17.13 6.64 27.99
CA ARG A 452 -15.74 6.98 27.66
C ARG A 452 -15.62 8.37 27.04
N GLY A 453 -16.71 8.92 26.50
CA GLY A 453 -16.75 10.25 25.89
C GLY A 453 -16.66 10.25 24.37
N LEU A 454 -16.83 9.11 23.72
CA LEU A 454 -16.88 9.08 22.26
C LEU A 454 -18.16 9.74 21.76
N THR A 455 -19.30 9.53 22.44
CA THR A 455 -20.59 10.12 22.05
C THR A 455 -20.60 11.64 22.07
N ILE A 456 -19.95 12.29 23.04
CA ILE A 456 -19.91 13.77 23.10
C ILE A 456 -18.96 14.37 22.05
N ALA A 457 -18.02 13.57 21.54
CA ALA A 457 -17.09 13.97 20.50
C ALA A 457 -17.67 13.75 19.09
N ILE A 458 -18.27 12.58 18.88
CA ILE A 458 -18.78 12.06 17.60
C ILE A 458 -19.93 11.10 17.94
N HIS A 459 -21.17 11.59 18.04
CA HIS A 459 -22.33 10.76 18.39
C HIS A 459 -22.76 9.83 17.24
N ASP A 460 -22.69 10.34 16.02
CA ASP A 460 -22.91 9.68 14.73
C ASP A 460 -21.87 10.30 13.78
N ILE A 461 -21.68 9.80 12.58
CA ILE A 461 -20.89 10.53 11.57
C ILE A 461 -21.80 11.47 10.79
N TRP A 462 -21.31 12.64 10.37
CA TRP A 462 -22.02 13.48 9.42
C TRP A 462 -21.94 12.89 8.00
N GLY A 463 -20.79 12.33 7.65
CA GLY A 463 -20.59 11.68 6.37
C GLY A 463 -19.27 10.91 6.28
N PHE A 464 -19.05 10.32 5.12
CA PHE A 464 -17.82 9.61 4.81
C PHE A 464 -17.46 9.70 3.33
N ARG A 465 -16.18 9.49 3.04
CA ARG A 465 -15.64 9.27 1.69
C ARG A 465 -14.69 8.07 1.71
N ILE A 466 -14.97 7.08 0.90
CA ILE A 466 -14.13 5.89 0.74
C ILE A 466 -13.55 5.91 -0.66
N SER A 467 -12.22 5.93 -0.74
CA SER A 467 -11.51 6.03 -2.01
C SER A 467 -10.51 4.89 -2.16
N MET A 468 -10.44 4.31 -3.35
CA MET A 468 -9.37 3.42 -3.76
C MET A 468 -8.21 4.28 -4.24
N GLU A 469 -7.08 4.22 -3.54
CA GLU A 469 -5.88 4.99 -3.87
C GLU A 469 -4.94 4.22 -4.79
N MET A 470 -4.97 2.90 -4.71
CA MET A 470 -4.10 2.01 -5.48
C MET A 470 -4.84 0.74 -5.83
N TYR A 471 -4.62 0.26 -7.05
CA TYR A 471 -5.11 -1.02 -7.54
C TYR A 471 -4.07 -1.66 -8.44
N SER A 472 -3.73 -2.93 -8.18
CA SER A 472 -2.92 -3.75 -9.07
C SER A 472 -3.55 -5.12 -9.24
N PHE A 473 -3.53 -5.65 -10.45
CA PHE A 473 -4.03 -6.99 -10.78
C PHE A 473 -2.95 -7.81 -11.48
N ASN A 474 -2.70 -9.02 -10.97
CA ASN A 474 -1.82 -10.02 -11.57
C ASN A 474 -2.66 -11.19 -12.11
N PRO A 475 -2.91 -11.30 -13.42
CA PRO A 475 -3.75 -12.33 -14.01
C PRO A 475 -3.10 -13.71 -13.98
N ASN A 476 -1.76 -13.81 -13.95
CA ASN A 476 -1.08 -15.11 -13.83
C ASN A 476 -1.36 -15.76 -12.47
N LYS A 477 -1.35 -14.96 -11.40
CA LYS A 477 -1.67 -15.40 -10.03
C LYS A 477 -3.16 -15.28 -9.69
N LYS A 478 -3.93 -14.60 -10.56
CA LYS A 478 -5.28 -14.10 -10.28
C LYS A 478 -5.35 -13.29 -8.98
N GLU A 479 -4.31 -12.55 -8.64
CA GLU A 479 -4.21 -11.82 -7.36
C GLU A 479 -4.44 -10.32 -7.60
N CYS A 480 -5.27 -9.71 -6.74
CA CYS A 480 -5.45 -8.26 -6.64
C CYS A 480 -4.80 -7.74 -5.37
N MET A 481 -4.26 -6.53 -5.44
CA MET A 481 -3.86 -5.73 -4.28
C MET A 481 -4.52 -4.37 -4.36
N VAL A 482 -5.13 -3.95 -3.25
CA VAL A 482 -5.93 -2.72 -3.18
C VAL A 482 -5.52 -1.93 -1.95
N LYS A 483 -5.38 -0.61 -2.11
CA LYS A 483 -5.25 0.35 -1.01
C LYS A 483 -6.51 1.20 -0.94
N VAL A 484 -7.21 1.14 0.18
CA VAL A 484 -8.46 1.87 0.41
C VAL A 484 -8.26 2.87 1.55
N ARG A 485 -8.69 4.11 1.32
CA ARG A 485 -8.74 5.18 2.32
C ARG A 485 -10.18 5.34 2.81
N TYR A 486 -10.38 5.21 4.11
CA TYR A 486 -11.63 5.48 4.80
C TYR A 486 -11.51 6.85 5.47
N ARG A 487 -12.29 7.83 5.02
CA ARG A 487 -12.38 9.16 5.64
C ARG A 487 -13.77 9.36 6.21
N PHE A 488 -13.88 9.52 7.52
CA PHE A 488 -15.10 9.88 8.22
C PHE A 488 -15.01 11.31 8.71
N PHE A 489 -16.14 12.01 8.70
CA PHE A 489 -16.23 13.36 9.24
C PHE A 489 -17.53 13.57 10.01
N ASP A 490 -17.45 14.40 11.03
CA ASP A 490 -18.58 14.84 11.84
C ASP A 490 -18.40 16.31 12.24
N HIS A 491 -19.41 16.89 12.88
CA HIS A 491 -19.39 18.29 13.31
C HIS A 491 -19.25 18.41 14.82
N PHE A 492 -18.35 19.30 15.26
CA PHE A 492 -18.30 19.73 16.65
C PHE A 492 -19.07 21.06 16.77
N GLY A 493 -20.40 20.94 16.74
CA GLY A 493 -21.34 22.03 16.94
C GLY A 493 -22.68 21.53 17.47
N LEU A 494 -23.52 22.44 17.96
CA LEU A 494 -24.87 22.14 18.43
C LEU A 494 -25.91 22.69 17.45
N ASP A 495 -27.05 22.01 17.37
CA ASP A 495 -28.26 22.54 16.76
C ASP A 495 -29.34 22.88 17.80
N LEU A 496 -30.50 23.36 17.31
CA LEU A 496 -31.63 23.70 18.17
C LEU A 496 -32.23 22.46 18.86
N ASP A 497 -32.23 21.30 18.19
CA ASP A 497 -32.76 20.06 18.75
C ASP A 497 -31.90 19.61 19.95
N ASP A 498 -30.58 19.79 19.89
CA ASP A 498 -29.68 19.49 21.01
C ASP A 498 -30.07 20.30 22.25
N ILE A 499 -30.28 21.60 22.10
CA ILE A 499 -30.67 22.45 23.23
C ILE A 499 -32.07 22.16 23.75
N ILE A 500 -33.02 21.82 22.88
CA ILE A 500 -34.35 21.36 23.31
C ILE A 500 -34.26 20.07 24.14
N ASN A 501 -33.30 19.20 23.82
CA ASN A 501 -33.12 17.90 24.45
C ASN A 501 -32.26 17.94 25.72
N TYR A 502 -31.30 18.86 25.82
CA TYR A 502 -30.28 18.84 26.86
C TYR A 502 -30.16 20.16 27.65
N GLY A 503 -30.81 21.25 27.22
CA GLY A 503 -30.60 22.59 27.79
C GLY A 503 -31.23 22.87 29.17
N SER A 504 -31.94 21.92 29.77
CA SER A 504 -32.49 22.09 31.12
C SER A 504 -32.36 20.85 32.00
N LYS A 505 -32.19 21.08 33.30
CA LYS A 505 -32.08 20.03 34.32
C LYS A 505 -33.21 19.02 34.23
N GLU A 506 -34.45 19.46 34.03
CA GLU A 506 -35.61 18.57 33.93
C GLU A 506 -35.50 17.61 32.73
N LYS A 507 -34.96 18.08 31.60
CA LYS A 507 -34.75 17.23 30.41
C LYS A 507 -33.66 16.19 30.67
N ILE A 508 -32.54 16.61 31.28
CA ILE A 508 -31.46 15.70 31.66
C ILE A 508 -31.99 14.66 32.66
N MET A 509 -32.70 15.09 33.70
CA MET A 509 -33.32 14.19 34.68
C MET A 509 -34.34 13.23 34.06
N LYS A 510 -35.16 13.69 33.10
CA LYS A 510 -36.09 12.83 32.38
C LYS A 510 -35.36 11.76 31.56
N LYS A 511 -34.28 12.13 30.85
CA LYS A 511 -33.44 11.17 30.12
C LYS A 511 -32.73 10.19 31.06
N MET A 512 -32.26 10.66 32.22
CA MET A 512 -31.65 9.80 33.25
C MET A 512 -32.66 8.86 33.94
N GLY A 513 -33.91 9.27 34.10
CA GLY A 513 -34.97 8.41 34.67
C GLY A 513 -35.45 7.29 33.76
N VAL A 514 -35.31 7.45 32.43
CA VAL A 514 -35.61 6.42 31.42
C VAL A 514 -34.41 5.46 31.20
N LEU A 515 -33.18 5.92 31.46
CA LEU A 515 -31.92 5.18 31.36
C LEU A 515 -31.30 5.00 32.76
N GLY A 516 -31.88 4.13 33.59
CA GLY A 516 -31.49 3.88 34.99
C GLY A 516 -30.06 3.37 35.26
N ILE A 517 -29.08 3.66 34.40
CA ILE A 517 -27.67 3.25 34.45
C ILE A 517 -26.73 4.46 34.64
N LEU A 518 -27.08 5.64 34.12
CA LEU A 518 -26.18 6.81 34.14
C LEU A 518 -25.92 7.40 35.55
N ILE A 519 -26.87 7.25 36.48
CA ILE A 519 -26.78 7.86 37.82
C ILE A 519 -25.76 7.14 38.71
N GLU A 520 -25.62 5.81 38.62
CA GLU A 520 -24.59 5.10 39.40
C GLU A 520 -23.18 5.40 38.86
N GLU A 521 -23.04 5.62 37.56
CA GLU A 521 -21.74 5.82 36.91
C GLU A 521 -21.22 7.26 37.00
N PHE A 522 -22.05 8.30 36.80
CA PHE A 522 -21.63 9.70 36.99
C PHE A 522 -21.30 10.03 38.46
N SER A 523 -21.84 9.26 39.41
CA SER A 523 -21.61 9.42 40.86
C SER A 523 -20.28 8.84 41.34
N LEU A 524 -19.54 8.11 40.51
CA LEU A 524 -18.20 7.63 40.83
C LEU A 524 -17.19 8.76 40.61
N SER A 525 -17.17 9.70 41.56
CA SER A 525 -16.07 10.66 41.69
C SER A 525 -14.74 9.93 41.90
N HIS A 526 -13.75 10.34 41.11
CA HIS A 526 -12.31 10.24 41.31
C HIS A 526 -11.89 9.76 42.72
N PRO A 527 -11.15 8.65 42.87
CA PRO A 527 -10.64 8.24 44.17
C PRO A 527 -9.48 9.14 44.55
N SER A 528 -9.80 10.24 45.23
CA SER A 528 -8.85 10.93 46.11
C SER A 528 -9.63 11.44 47.32
N GLN A 529 -9.77 10.53 48.29
CA GLN A 529 -10.23 10.74 49.67
C GLN A 529 -11.75 10.89 49.93
N GLY A 530 -12.28 9.95 50.74
CA GLY A 530 -13.27 10.23 51.80
C GLY A 530 -14.77 10.03 51.50
N LEU A 531 -15.33 8.96 52.08
CA LEU A 531 -16.73 8.63 52.43
C LEU A 531 -17.93 8.94 51.46
N PRO A 532 -18.89 8.00 51.32
CA PRO A 532 -20.07 8.18 50.47
C PRO A 532 -21.11 9.15 51.07
N LEU A 533 -21.49 10.18 50.31
CA LEU A 533 -22.55 11.13 50.64
C LEU A 533 -23.91 10.69 50.04
N LYS A 534 -25.01 11.03 50.75
CA LYS A 534 -26.40 10.58 50.49
C LYS A 534 -26.88 10.81 49.04
N LYS A 535 -27.52 9.76 48.49
CA LYS A 535 -27.83 9.52 47.06
C LYS A 535 -28.90 10.40 46.37
N SER A 536 -29.68 11.26 47.04
CA SER A 536 -30.83 11.95 46.40
C SER A 536 -30.53 13.35 45.82
N GLY A 537 -29.48 14.05 46.30
CA GLY A 537 -29.13 15.41 45.85
C GLY A 537 -28.06 15.47 44.76
N LEU A 538 -27.19 14.46 44.68
CA LEU A 538 -26.04 14.43 43.77
C LEU A 538 -26.48 14.38 42.29
N GLY A 539 -27.48 13.56 41.96
CA GLY A 539 -28.02 13.44 40.60
C GLY A 539 -28.70 14.73 40.10
N GLN A 540 -29.23 15.56 41.00
CA GLN A 540 -29.79 16.86 40.65
C GLN A 540 -28.70 17.88 40.28
N GLY A 541 -27.58 17.89 41.01
CA GLY A 541 -26.43 18.76 40.71
C GLY A 541 -25.75 18.38 39.40
N ILE A 542 -25.56 17.08 39.15
CA ILE A 542 -24.99 16.59 37.88
C ILE A 542 -25.90 16.93 36.69
N ALA A 543 -27.22 16.76 36.83
CA ALA A 543 -28.17 17.13 35.78
C ALA A 543 -28.09 18.62 35.40
N GLU A 544 -28.00 19.48 36.42
CA GLU A 544 -27.84 20.92 36.25
C GLU A 544 -26.51 21.25 35.56
N ASP A 545 -25.40 20.65 35.98
CA ASP A 545 -24.08 20.89 35.38
C ASP A 545 -24.02 20.47 33.91
N VAL A 546 -24.64 19.32 33.56
CA VAL A 546 -24.73 18.87 32.16
C VAL A 546 -25.56 19.85 31.34
N ALA A 547 -26.73 20.25 31.83
CA ALA A 547 -27.58 21.22 31.14
C ALA A 547 -26.88 22.58 30.94
N ASN A 548 -26.16 23.04 31.96
CA ASN A 548 -25.36 24.26 31.89
C ASN A 548 -24.22 24.15 30.88
N GLY A 549 -23.62 22.97 30.78
CA GLY A 549 -22.65 22.63 29.74
C GLY A 549 -23.15 22.86 28.32
N PHE A 550 -24.27 22.22 27.99
CA PHE A 550 -24.90 22.35 26.66
C PHE A 550 -25.31 23.79 26.38
N CYS A 551 -25.93 24.48 27.35
CA CYS A 551 -26.28 25.88 27.20
C CYS A 551 -25.05 26.78 27.01
N ALA A 552 -23.95 26.54 27.73
CA ALA A 552 -22.72 27.30 27.57
C ALA A 552 -22.12 27.12 26.17
N TRP A 553 -22.05 25.88 25.67
CA TRP A 553 -21.63 25.60 24.30
C TRP A 553 -22.52 26.33 23.28
N PHE A 554 -23.84 26.23 23.42
CA PHE A 554 -24.78 26.90 22.52
C PHE A 554 -24.67 28.43 22.55
N ILE A 555 -24.50 29.04 23.73
CA ILE A 555 -24.29 30.49 23.87
C ILE A 555 -23.00 30.90 23.14
N LEU A 556 -21.92 30.15 23.33
CA LEU A 556 -20.64 30.42 22.65
C LEU A 556 -20.84 30.38 21.12
N GLN A 557 -21.51 29.35 20.62
CA GLN A 557 -21.71 29.15 19.18
C GLN A 557 -22.67 30.15 18.52
N HIS A 558 -23.85 30.34 19.12
CA HIS A 558 -24.97 31.06 18.49
C HIS A 558 -25.15 32.50 18.98
N LEU A 559 -24.56 32.88 20.13
CA LEU A 559 -24.70 34.21 20.71
C LEU A 559 -23.37 34.95 20.92
N ARG A 560 -22.23 34.32 20.64
CA ARG A 560 -20.88 34.89 20.83
C ARG A 560 -19.95 34.73 19.62
N GLY A 561 -20.39 34.08 18.56
CA GLY A 561 -19.65 33.99 17.31
C GLY A 561 -18.53 32.94 17.30
N TYR A 562 -18.52 31.98 18.22
CA TYR A 562 -17.55 30.88 18.18
C TYR A 562 -17.97 29.86 17.11
N LYS A 563 -17.22 29.84 16.00
CA LYS A 563 -17.55 29.02 14.84
C LYS A 563 -17.29 27.52 15.11
N PRO A 564 -18.28 26.63 14.87
CA PRO A 564 -18.09 25.17 14.96
C PRO A 564 -17.19 24.68 13.83
N PHE A 565 -16.65 23.48 13.99
CA PHE A 565 -15.66 22.92 13.07
C PHE A 565 -15.92 21.44 12.77
N VAL A 566 -15.28 20.96 11.71
CA VAL A 566 -15.38 19.57 11.27
C VAL A 566 -14.31 18.74 11.99
N THR A 567 -14.72 17.62 12.58
CA THR A 567 -13.82 16.57 13.07
C THR A 567 -13.62 15.54 11.98
N VAL A 568 -12.38 15.11 11.77
CA VAL A 568 -12.01 14.15 10.71
C VAL A 568 -11.24 12.98 11.29
N MET A 569 -11.64 11.77 10.90
CA MET A 569 -11.01 10.52 11.27
C MET A 569 -10.68 9.73 10.00
N GLU A 570 -9.42 9.37 9.82
CA GLU A 570 -8.95 8.68 8.62
C GLU A 570 -8.21 7.39 8.97
N ASN A 571 -8.45 6.35 8.19
CA ASN A 571 -7.68 5.11 8.22
C ASN A 571 -7.41 4.62 6.80
N VAL A 572 -6.30 3.90 6.62
CA VAL A 572 -5.91 3.31 5.34
C VAL A 572 -5.74 1.81 5.54
N GLU A 573 -6.38 1.03 4.68
CA GLU A 573 -6.25 -0.42 4.65
C GLU A 573 -5.65 -0.87 3.33
N ILE A 574 -4.68 -1.77 3.40
CA ILE A 574 -4.17 -2.50 2.23
C ILE A 574 -4.60 -3.95 2.38
N PHE A 575 -5.23 -4.51 1.35
CA PHE A 575 -5.60 -5.90 1.35
C PHE A 575 -5.38 -6.55 -0.02
N LYS A 576 -5.13 -7.86 0.03
CA LYS A 576 -4.95 -8.72 -1.13
C LYS A 576 -6.07 -9.74 -1.21
N PHE A 577 -6.47 -10.11 -2.41
CA PHE A 577 -7.45 -11.18 -2.63
C PHE A 577 -7.26 -11.80 -4.00
N ASN A 578 -7.68 -13.06 -4.15
CA ASN A 578 -7.67 -13.75 -5.43
C ASN A 578 -9.01 -13.61 -6.15
N ILE A 579 -8.99 -13.55 -7.47
CA ILE A 579 -10.15 -13.55 -8.38
C ILE A 579 -10.54 -14.96 -8.76
#